data_AF-A0A844MAH3-F1
#
_entry.id   AF-A0A844MAH3-F1
#
_cell.length_a   1.000
_cell.length_b   1.000
_cell.length_c   1.000
_cell.angle_alpha   90.00
_cell.angle_beta   90.00
_cell.angle_gamma   90.00
#
_symmetry.space_group_name_H-M   'P 1'
#
loop_
_entity.id
_entity.type
_entity.pdbx_description
1 polymer ?
#
loop_
_entity_poly.entity_id
_entity_poly.type
_entity_poly.pdbx_seq_one_letter_code
_entity_poly.pdbx_strand_id
1 'polypeptide(L)'
;MEKTTLLNVVDELLAEQTLTETELADEIINLAHEEKVEEWIGAISQHLKQVKNQSIRLLDLQKALKMPLIEVWLGLLLGGYTLEQYGEFYKTQDVWITF
;
A
#
# COMPACT_ATOMS: atom_id res chain seq x y z
N MET A 1 5.62 10.11 -18.32
CA MET A 1 6.24 11.41 -18.07
C MET A 1 6.84 11.46 -16.66
N GLU A 2 6.18 10.95 -15.61
CA GLU A 2 6.73 10.93 -14.24
C GLU A 2 7.98 10.04 -13.99
N LYS A 3 8.08 8.84 -14.60
CA LYS A 3 9.21 7.94 -14.33
C LYS A 3 10.58 8.54 -14.70
N THR A 4 10.62 9.32 -15.79
CA THR A 4 11.82 10.02 -16.24
C THR A 4 12.17 11.18 -15.31
N THR A 5 11.17 11.84 -14.73
CA THR A 5 11.36 12.92 -13.76
C THR A 5 11.91 12.39 -12.43
N LEU A 6 11.39 11.25 -11.94
CA LEU A 6 11.90 10.60 -10.74
C LEU A 6 13.32 10.09 -10.94
N LEU A 7 13.62 9.48 -12.10
CA LEU A 7 14.96 9.00 -12.41
C LEU A 7 15.97 10.16 -12.48
N ASN A 8 15.59 11.28 -13.08
CA ASN A 8 16.46 12.46 -13.18
C ASN A 8 16.69 13.13 -11.81
N VAL A 9 15.69 13.19 -10.93
CA VAL A 9 15.86 13.73 -9.56
C VAL A 9 16.77 12.83 -8.73
N VAL A 10 16.66 11.50 -8.89
CA VAL A 10 17.57 10.53 -8.26
C VAL A 10 18.98 10.69 -8.80
N ASP A 11 19.15 10.81 -10.12
CA ASP A 11 20.46 11.01 -10.75
C ASP A 11 21.10 12.36 -10.34
N GLU A 12 20.30 13.41 -10.16
CA GLU A 12 20.77 14.74 -9.70
C GLU A 12 21.15 14.73 -8.20
N LEU A 13 20.39 14.04 -7.36
CA LEU A 13 20.74 13.81 -5.94
C LEU A 13 22.02 12.98 -5.77
N LEU A 14 22.22 11.96 -6.63
CA LEU A 14 23.43 11.13 -6.66
C LEU A 14 24.65 11.88 -7.23
N ALA A 15 24.44 12.88 -8.08
CA ALA A 15 25.50 13.70 -8.65
C ALA A 15 26.02 14.79 -7.69
N GLU A 16 25.14 15.34 -6.83
CA GLU A 16 25.52 16.40 -5.88
C GLU A 16 25.93 15.90 -4.49
N GLN A 17 25.54 14.68 -4.12
CA GLN A 17 25.92 14.09 -2.84
C GLN A 17 26.68 12.79 -3.09
N THR A 18 27.95 12.74 -2.67
CA THR A 18 28.64 11.46 -2.47
C THR A 18 28.09 10.81 -1.21
N LEU A 19 26.80 10.42 -1.22
CA LEU A 19 26.25 9.55 -0.21
C LEU A 19 26.97 8.21 -0.35
N THR A 20 27.62 7.81 0.72
CA THR A 20 28.20 6.48 0.82
C THR A 20 27.10 5.43 0.67
N GLU A 21 27.43 4.23 0.21
CA GLU A 21 26.47 3.12 0.05
C GLU A 21 25.60 2.90 1.32
N THR A 22 26.18 3.18 2.49
CA THR A 22 25.53 3.12 3.80
C THR A 22 24.43 4.18 3.98
N GLU A 23 24.67 5.42 3.54
CA GLU A 23 23.69 6.51 3.68
C GLU A 23 22.51 6.32 2.71
N LEU A 24 22.77 5.78 1.51
CA LEU A 24 21.71 5.38 0.58
C LEU A 24 20.88 4.22 1.14
N ALA A 25 21.53 3.24 1.78
CA ALA A 25 20.83 2.13 2.43
C ALA A 25 19.96 2.63 3.59
N ASP A 26 20.47 3.56 4.42
CA ASP A 26 19.71 4.17 5.51
C ASP A 26 18.53 5.00 4.99
N GLU A 27 18.67 5.71 3.87
CA GLU A 27 17.58 6.48 3.27
C GLU A 27 16.50 5.57 2.67
N ILE A 28 16.89 4.45 2.03
CA ILE A 28 15.96 3.41 1.56
C ILE A 28 15.26 2.73 2.76
N ILE A 29 15.98 2.46 3.84
CA ILE A 29 15.43 1.90 5.08
C ILE A 29 14.46 2.90 5.73
N ASN A 30 14.79 4.19 5.74
CA ASN A 30 13.92 5.24 6.26
C ASN A 30 12.66 5.38 5.41
N LEU A 31 12.77 5.31 4.09
CA LEU A 31 11.62 5.27 3.17
C LEU A 31 10.73 4.05 3.41
N ALA A 32 11.32 2.88 3.73
CA ALA A 32 10.58 1.69 4.15
C ALA A 32 9.98 1.83 5.57
N HIS A 33 10.60 2.62 6.45
CA HIS A 33 10.09 2.95 7.79
C HIS A 33 8.97 4.00 7.78
N GLU A 34 8.85 4.77 6.69
CA GLU A 34 7.73 5.68 6.44
C GLU A 34 6.44 4.94 6.03
N GLU A 35 6.50 3.63 5.79
CA GLU A 35 5.30 2.82 5.58
C GLU A 35 4.44 2.83 6.84
N LYS A 36 3.35 3.59 6.78
CA LYS A 36 2.41 3.77 7.89
C LYS A 36 1.45 2.59 8.02
N VAL A 37 1.99 1.38 8.04
CA VAL A 37 1.25 0.11 8.03
C VAL A 37 0.18 0.07 9.13
N GLU A 38 0.53 0.51 10.34
CA GLU A 38 -0.41 0.56 11.47
C GLU A 38 -1.56 1.55 11.24
N GLU A 39 -1.30 2.68 10.57
CA GLU A 39 -2.35 3.64 10.20
C GLU A 39 -3.28 3.04 9.14
N TRP A 40 -2.74 2.28 8.17
CA TRP A 40 -3.52 1.59 7.15
C TRP A 40 -4.42 0.52 7.76
N ILE A 41 -3.87 -0.34 8.62
CA ILE A 41 -4.62 -1.37 9.35
C ILE A 41 -5.71 -0.70 10.22
N GLY A 42 -5.37 0.38 10.91
CA GLY A 42 -6.30 1.15 11.74
C GLY A 42 -7.48 1.70 10.93
N ALA A 43 -7.20 2.33 9.79
CA ALA A 43 -8.22 2.89 8.90
C ALA A 43 -9.14 1.80 8.32
N ILE A 44 -8.57 0.67 7.88
CA ILE A 44 -9.32 -0.49 7.40
C ILE A 44 -10.22 -1.03 8.52
N SER A 45 -9.66 -1.32 9.69
CA SER A 45 -10.42 -1.86 10.84
C SER A 45 -11.58 -0.95 11.24
N GLN A 46 -11.35 0.37 11.29
CA GLN A 46 -12.39 1.34 11.61
C GLN A 46 -13.52 1.35 10.57
N HIS A 47 -13.18 1.26 9.29
CA HIS A 47 -14.18 1.21 8.22
C HIS A 47 -14.98 -0.09 8.27
N LEU A 48 -14.31 -1.23 8.39
CA LEU A 48 -14.94 -2.56 8.43
C LEU A 48 -15.91 -2.71 9.62
N LYS A 49 -15.61 -2.12 10.78
CA LYS A 49 -16.54 -2.06 11.94
C LYS A 49 -17.86 -1.36 11.64
N GLN A 50 -17.91 -0.46 10.65
CA GLN A 50 -19.11 0.29 10.27
C GLN A 50 -19.94 -0.44 9.21
N VAL A 51 -19.34 -1.43 8.52
CA VAL A 51 -20.01 -2.23 7.49
C VAL A 51 -20.85 -3.30 8.18
N LYS A 52 -22.15 -3.34 7.84
CA LYS A 52 -23.10 -4.33 8.41
C LYS A 52 -22.93 -5.74 7.81
N ASN A 53 -22.28 -5.84 6.67
CA ASN A 53 -22.05 -7.09 5.96
C ASN A 53 -20.71 -7.68 6.40
N GLN A 54 -20.64 -9.01 6.50
CA GLN A 54 -19.43 -9.75 6.87
C GLN A 54 -18.42 -9.87 5.71
N SER A 55 -18.65 -9.18 4.59
CA SER A 55 -17.75 -9.15 3.46
C SER A 55 -17.87 -7.86 2.65
N ILE A 56 -16.75 -7.44 2.05
CA ILE A 56 -16.65 -6.26 1.17
C ILE A 56 -15.68 -6.55 0.01
N ARG A 57 -15.92 -5.97 -1.17
CA ARG A 57 -14.97 -6.05 -2.28
C ARG A 57 -13.79 -5.12 -2.05
N LEU A 58 -12.61 -5.55 -2.48
CA LEU A 58 -11.37 -4.75 -2.37
C LEU A 58 -11.52 -3.36 -2.98
N LEU A 59 -12.07 -3.27 -4.19
CA LEU A 59 -12.23 -1.99 -4.87
C LEU A 59 -13.24 -1.07 -4.18
N ASP A 60 -14.25 -1.63 -3.51
CA ASP A 60 -15.23 -0.83 -2.78
C ASP A 60 -14.63 -0.30 -1.48
N LEU A 61 -13.85 -1.13 -0.78
CA LEU A 61 -13.06 -0.73 0.39
C LEU A 61 -12.05 0.38 0.02
N GLN A 62 -11.31 0.20 -1.08
CA GLN A 62 -10.34 1.18 -1.56
C GLN A 62 -11.00 2.53 -1.88
N LYS A 63 -12.15 2.53 -2.56
CA LYS A 63 -12.92 3.76 -2.84
C LYS A 63 -13.43 4.43 -1.58
N ALA A 64 -13.87 3.65 -0.59
CA ALA A 64 -14.39 4.19 0.67
C ALA A 64 -13.29 4.85 1.51
N LEU A 65 -12.11 4.22 1.58
CA LEU A 65 -10.95 4.74 2.30
C LEU A 65 -10.24 5.88 1.57
N LYS A 66 -10.41 5.98 0.24
CA LYS A 66 -9.67 6.92 -0.64
C LYS A 66 -8.15 6.80 -0.51
N MET A 67 -7.68 5.60 -0.18
CA MET A 67 -6.27 5.27 -0.07
C MET A 67 -5.75 4.66 -1.38
N PRO A 68 -4.46 4.79 -1.70
CA PRO A 68 -3.82 4.01 -2.75
C PRO A 68 -4.11 2.51 -2.61
N LEU A 69 -4.38 1.84 -3.74
CA LEU A 69 -4.73 0.42 -3.74
C LEU A 69 -3.65 -0.43 -3.05
N ILE A 70 -2.37 -0.08 -3.22
CA ILE A 70 -1.25 -0.80 -2.61
C ILE A 70 -1.26 -0.72 -1.09
N GLU A 71 -1.59 0.43 -0.50
CA GLU A 71 -1.67 0.61 0.95
C GLU A 71 -2.82 -0.19 1.55
N VAL A 72 -3.98 -0.21 0.86
CA VAL A 72 -5.12 -1.05 1.26
C VAL A 72 -4.75 -2.53 1.16
N TRP A 73 -4.06 -2.92 0.09
CA TRP A 73 -3.63 -4.30 -0.12
C TRP A 73 -2.64 -4.77 0.95
N LEU A 74 -1.63 -3.96 1.26
CA LEU A 74 -0.65 -4.24 2.31
C LEU A 74 -1.29 -4.26 3.69
N GLY A 75 -2.15 -3.28 4.00
CA GLY A 75 -2.90 -3.25 5.26
C GLY A 75 -3.81 -4.47 5.44
N LEU A 76 -4.39 -5.00 4.37
CA LEU A 76 -5.19 -6.23 4.42
C LEU A 76 -4.33 -7.48 4.67
N LEU A 77 -3.20 -7.61 3.96
CA LEU A 77 -2.29 -8.75 4.11
C LEU A 77 -1.62 -8.79 5.49
N LEU A 78 -1.26 -7.62 6.02
CA LEU A 78 -0.56 -7.48 7.29
C LEU A 78 -1.51 -7.38 8.49
N GLY A 79 -2.77 -6.98 8.27
CA GLY A 79 -3.81 -6.86 9.29
C GLY A 79 -4.53 -8.16 9.67
N GLY A 80 -4.15 -9.30 9.07
CA GLY A 80 -4.71 -10.62 9.40
C GLY A 80 -6.10 -10.90 8.82
N TYR A 81 -6.48 -10.22 7.74
CA TYR A 81 -7.77 -10.42 7.07
C TYR A 81 -7.73 -11.60 6.08
N THR A 82 -8.89 -12.23 5.84
CA THR A 82 -9.00 -13.28 4.83
C THR A 82 -9.36 -12.65 3.49
N LEU A 83 -8.53 -12.87 2.46
CA LEU A 83 -8.80 -12.46 1.09
C LEU A 83 -9.27 -13.67 0.28
N GLU A 84 -10.48 -13.57 -0.26
CA GLU A 84 -11.09 -14.58 -1.11
C GLU A 84 -11.19 -14.04 -2.54
N GLN A 85 -10.52 -14.71 -3.49
CA GLN A 85 -10.64 -14.38 -4.90
C GLN A 85 -11.63 -15.33 -5.58
N TYR A 86 -12.70 -14.77 -6.13
CA TYR A 86 -13.73 -15.53 -6.82
C TYR A 86 -13.60 -15.37 -8.34
N GLY A 87 -12.74 -16.17 -8.99
CA GLY A 87 -12.64 -16.17 -10.46
C GLY A 87 -11.24 -16.41 -10.98
N GLU A 88 -10.96 -15.85 -12.16
CA GLU A 88 -9.64 -15.95 -12.79
C GLU A 88 -8.61 -15.07 -12.07
N PHE A 89 -7.39 -15.59 -11.95
CA PHE A 89 -6.25 -14.89 -11.38
C PHE A 89 -6.04 -13.53 -12.08
N TYR A 90 -5.68 -12.48 -11.32
CA TYR A 90 -5.58 -11.06 -11.74
C TYR A 90 -6.87 -10.24 -11.95
N LYS A 91 -8.07 -10.79 -11.78
CA LYS A 91 -9.30 -9.97 -11.73
C LYS A 91 -9.50 -9.39 -10.33
N THR A 92 -8.94 -8.21 -10.07
CA THR A 92 -9.04 -7.51 -8.77
C THR A 92 -10.47 -7.12 -8.38
N GLN A 93 -11.36 -7.02 -9.37
CA GLN A 93 -12.81 -6.81 -9.17
C GLN A 93 -13.50 -7.99 -8.46
N ASP A 94 -12.84 -9.14 -8.41
CA ASP A 94 -13.36 -10.38 -7.82
C ASP A 94 -12.65 -10.74 -6.51
N VAL A 95 -11.91 -9.82 -5.91
CA VAL A 95 -11.29 -10.01 -4.58
C VAL A 95 -12.20 -9.46 -3.49
N TRP A 96 -12.55 -10.34 -2.56
CA TRP A 96 -13.40 -10.08 -1.42
C TRP A 96 -12.59 -10.20 -0.13
N ILE A 97 -12.95 -9.38 0.85
CA ILE A 97 -12.39 -9.39 2.18
C ILE A 97 -13.48 -9.88 3.13
N THR A 98 -13.18 -10.94 3.86
CA THR A 98 -14.00 -11.48 4.96
C THR A 98 -13.32 -11.14 6.28
N PHE A 99 -14.09 -10.61 7.24
CA PHE A 99 -13.59 -10.00 8.48
C PHE A 99 -14.57 -10.12 9.65
#